data_AF-A0A3B1D1I5-F1
#
_entry.id   AF-A0A3B1D1I5-F1
#
_cell.length_a   1.000
_cell.length_b   1.000
_cell.length_c   1.000
_cell.angle_alpha   90.00
_cell.angle_beta   90.00
_cell.angle_gamma   90.00
#
_symmetry.space_group_name_H-M   'P 1'
#
loop_
_entity.id
_entity.type
_entity.pdbx_description
1 polymer ?
#
loop_
_entity_poly.entity_id
_entity_poly.type
_entity_poly.pdbx_seq_one_letter_code
_entity_poly.pdbx_strand_id
1 'polypeptide(L)'
;NYISALKKGFVLISQNKILTNNDIIAIQAELEKNNAGFRKLPGTALKNAATGETVYTPPQEYSVIIDLMSNLEQFINNETLSNFDPLVKMAIVHYQFESIHPFYDGNGRTGRIINVLYLVMKDLLNLPILYLSRYIIQNKGLYYKLLQEVRETENWENWISYMIDAVEETSKETIVLIGNIRELIFEYKNLLRNNYKFYSQDLLNNLFKHPYTKIEFLEKDIGVSRITAAKYLNELVKSGLLKKQKLGTANYYINEKLMDLLTMNN
;
A
#
# COMPACT_ATOMS: atom_id res chain seq x y z
N ASN A 1 -7.39 1.01 -7.25
CA ASN A 1 -7.83 2.05 -6.28
C ASN A 1 -6.94 2.16 -5.05
N TYR A 2 -6.48 1.05 -4.43
CA TYR A 2 -5.64 1.10 -3.22
C TYR A 2 -4.43 2.03 -3.29
N ILE A 3 -3.57 1.89 -4.30
CA ILE A 3 -2.38 2.75 -4.48
C ILE A 3 -2.76 4.24 -4.60
N SER A 4 -3.88 4.54 -5.26
CA SER A 4 -4.38 5.90 -5.40
C SER A 4 -4.79 6.49 -4.04
N ALA A 5 -5.52 5.71 -3.25
CA ALA A 5 -5.94 6.10 -1.90
C ALA A 5 -4.75 6.29 -0.96
N LEU A 6 -3.75 5.40 -1.01
CA LEU A 6 -2.51 5.55 -0.23
C LEU A 6 -1.73 6.82 -0.61
N LYS A 7 -1.60 7.11 -1.92
CA LYS A 7 -0.97 8.35 -2.39
C LYS A 7 -1.74 9.59 -1.96
N LYS A 8 -3.07 9.55 -2.05
CA LYS A 8 -3.94 10.63 -1.58
C LYS A 8 -3.73 10.88 -0.08
N GLY A 9 -3.76 9.83 0.73
CA GLY A 9 -3.49 9.92 2.16
C GLY A 9 -2.11 10.48 2.48
N PHE A 10 -1.07 10.01 1.77
CA PHE A 10 0.30 10.51 1.92
C PHE A 10 0.40 12.02 1.62
N VAL A 11 -0.26 12.49 0.56
CA VAL A 11 -0.32 13.93 0.24
C VAL A 11 -1.03 14.72 1.35
N LEU A 12 -2.16 14.21 1.87
CA LEU A 12 -2.91 14.88 2.94
C LEU A 12 -2.07 15.07 4.22
N ILE A 13 -1.32 14.03 4.64
CA ILE A 13 -0.51 14.10 5.87
C ILE A 13 0.83 14.81 5.68
N SER A 14 1.31 14.98 4.44
CA SER A 14 2.69 15.43 4.15
C SER A 14 3.04 16.82 4.67
N GLN A 15 2.05 17.68 4.89
CA GLN A 15 2.28 19.06 5.35
C GLN A 15 2.43 19.14 6.87
N ASN A 16 1.51 18.52 7.60
CA ASN A 16 1.34 18.77 9.04
C ASN A 16 1.52 17.52 9.91
N LYS A 17 1.72 16.33 9.30
CA LYS A 17 1.79 15.03 10.00
C LYS A 17 0.60 14.77 10.92
N ILE A 18 -0.58 15.22 10.51
CA ILE A 18 -1.85 15.01 11.18
C ILE A 18 -2.73 14.20 10.24
N LEU A 19 -3.44 13.22 10.79
CA LEU A 19 -4.43 12.41 10.08
C LEU A 19 -5.79 12.61 10.73
N THR A 20 -6.67 13.37 10.07
CA THR A 20 -8.02 13.65 10.58
C THR A 20 -9.04 12.63 10.09
N ASN A 21 -10.22 12.59 10.71
CA ASN A 21 -11.36 11.80 10.25
C ASN A 21 -11.81 12.20 8.83
N ASN A 22 -11.70 13.48 8.47
CA ASN A 22 -11.97 13.95 7.11
C ASN A 22 -10.97 13.36 6.09
N ASP A 23 -9.70 13.24 6.47
CA ASP A 23 -8.68 12.59 5.63
C ASP A 23 -8.97 11.10 5.47
N ILE A 24 -9.34 10.41 6.57
CA ILE A 24 -9.71 8.99 6.56
C ILE A 24 -10.92 8.75 5.65
N ILE A 25 -11.95 9.61 5.72
CA ILE A 25 -13.11 9.57 4.82
C ILE A 25 -12.67 9.81 3.37
N ALA A 26 -11.79 10.79 3.12
CA ALA A 26 -11.33 11.10 1.78
C ALA A 26 -10.49 9.97 1.15
N ILE A 27 -9.73 9.23 1.97
CA ILE A 27 -8.97 8.03 1.59
C ILE A 27 -9.94 6.90 1.24
N GLN A 28 -10.92 6.60 2.10
CA GLN A 28 -11.90 5.55 1.86
C GLN A 28 -12.76 5.85 0.62
N ALA A 29 -13.15 7.11 0.43
CA ALA A 29 -13.88 7.55 -0.76
C ALA A 29 -13.09 7.31 -2.05
N GLU A 30 -11.78 7.57 -2.04
CA GLU A 30 -10.88 7.29 -3.17
C GLU A 30 -10.72 5.78 -3.43
N LEU A 31 -10.73 5.00 -2.35
CA LEU A 31 -10.59 3.55 -2.36
C LEU A 31 -11.84 2.87 -2.98
N GLU A 32 -13.03 3.21 -2.49
CA GLU A 32 -14.30 2.58 -2.90
C GLU A 32 -15.03 3.33 -4.02
N LYS A 33 -14.52 4.49 -4.45
CA LYS A 33 -15.14 5.33 -5.50
C LYS A 33 -16.58 5.72 -5.16
N ASN A 34 -16.80 6.06 -3.89
CA ASN A 34 -18.06 6.62 -3.39
C ASN A 34 -17.78 7.76 -2.39
N ASN A 35 -18.83 8.39 -1.87
CA ASN A 35 -18.73 9.49 -0.90
C ASN A 35 -19.69 9.30 0.29
N ALA A 36 -19.95 8.04 0.69
CA ALA A 36 -20.93 7.73 1.73
C ALA A 36 -20.55 8.25 3.13
N GLY A 37 -19.25 8.41 3.40
CA GLY A 37 -18.73 8.78 4.71
C GLY A 37 -18.94 7.67 5.75
N PHE A 38 -18.94 8.03 7.03
CA PHE A 38 -19.24 7.08 8.10
C PHE A 38 -20.67 6.55 7.97
N ARG A 39 -20.85 5.27 8.27
CA ARG A 39 -22.15 4.60 8.16
C ARG A 39 -23.15 5.17 9.17
N LYS A 40 -24.37 5.41 8.69
CA LYS A 40 -25.46 6.03 9.45
C LYS A 40 -26.57 5.06 9.83
N LEU A 41 -26.69 3.96 9.09
CA LEU A 41 -27.71 2.94 9.29
C LEU A 41 -27.12 1.73 10.03
N PRO A 42 -27.91 1.09 10.91
CA PRO A 42 -27.53 -0.15 11.55
C PRO A 42 -27.57 -1.34 10.55
N GLY A 43 -27.12 -2.50 11.00
CA GLY A 43 -27.18 -3.77 10.26
C GLY A 43 -25.81 -4.29 9.80
N THR A 44 -24.74 -3.51 10.00
CA THR A 44 -23.37 -3.98 9.71
C THR A 44 -22.96 -5.03 10.73
N ALA A 45 -22.51 -6.19 10.25
CA ALA A 45 -21.98 -7.27 11.06
C ALA A 45 -20.82 -7.95 10.31
N LEU A 46 -19.76 -8.31 11.04
CA LEU A 46 -18.69 -9.14 10.51
C LEU A 46 -19.14 -10.59 10.58
N LYS A 47 -19.23 -11.24 9.42
CA LYS A 47 -19.71 -12.62 9.31
C LYS A 47 -18.59 -13.55 8.88
N ASN A 48 -18.63 -14.78 9.38
CA ASN A 48 -17.81 -15.85 8.88
C ASN A 48 -18.29 -16.21 7.47
N ALA A 49 -17.40 -16.15 6.48
CA ALA A 49 -17.78 -16.41 5.09
C ALA A 49 -18.22 -17.86 4.83
N ALA A 50 -17.76 -18.82 5.63
CA ALA A 50 -18.09 -20.23 5.48
C ALA A 50 -19.40 -20.63 6.17
N THR A 51 -19.63 -20.12 7.39
CA THR A 51 -20.82 -20.50 8.20
C THR A 51 -21.96 -19.49 8.11
N GLY A 52 -21.68 -18.25 7.68
CA GLY A 52 -22.63 -17.14 7.69
C GLY A 52 -22.91 -16.54 9.08
N GLU A 53 -22.31 -17.12 10.12
CA GLU A 53 -22.49 -16.67 11.50
C GLU A 53 -21.88 -15.29 11.74
N THR A 54 -22.56 -14.48 12.54
CA THR A 54 -22.03 -13.20 12.99
C THR A 54 -20.92 -13.44 14.00
N VAL A 55 -19.70 -13.04 13.63
CA VAL A 55 -18.50 -13.14 14.47
C VAL A 55 -18.34 -11.89 15.33
N TYR A 56 -18.81 -10.73 14.85
CA TYR A 56 -18.76 -9.48 15.60
C TYR A 56 -19.76 -8.46 15.06
N THR A 57 -20.40 -7.73 15.98
CA THR A 57 -21.29 -6.62 15.65
C THR A 57 -20.62 -5.32 16.09
N PRO A 58 -20.15 -4.47 15.16
CA PRO A 58 -19.54 -3.18 15.51
C PRO A 58 -20.58 -2.20 16.09
N PRO A 59 -20.17 -1.05 16.63
CA PRO A 59 -21.09 -0.02 17.15
C PRO A 59 -22.16 0.37 16.13
N GLN A 60 -23.45 0.27 16.44
CA GLN A 60 -24.50 0.43 15.41
C GLN A 60 -24.94 1.88 15.22
N GLU A 61 -24.86 2.69 16.27
CA GLU A 61 -25.35 4.07 16.29
C GLU A 61 -24.36 5.05 15.64
N TYR A 62 -24.87 5.93 14.77
CA TYR A 62 -24.05 6.91 14.07
C TYR A 62 -23.29 7.87 15.02
N SER A 63 -23.94 8.33 16.09
CA SER A 63 -23.31 9.19 17.10
C SER A 63 -22.14 8.49 17.78
N VAL A 64 -22.32 7.22 18.15
CA VAL A 64 -21.26 6.41 18.79
C VAL A 64 -20.07 6.23 17.85
N ILE A 65 -20.31 6.02 16.55
CA ILE A 65 -19.24 5.92 15.56
C ILE A 65 -18.46 7.24 15.47
N ILE A 66 -19.15 8.38 15.44
CA ILE A 66 -18.49 9.70 15.44
C ILE A 66 -17.63 9.86 16.69
N ASP A 67 -18.16 9.55 17.87
CA ASP A 67 -17.45 9.74 19.13
C ASP A 67 -16.21 8.85 19.20
N LEU A 68 -16.33 7.58 18.80
CA LEU A 68 -15.21 6.64 18.78
C LEU A 68 -14.16 7.00 17.73
N MET A 69 -14.57 7.46 16.55
CA MET A 69 -13.63 7.95 15.52
C MET A 69 -12.96 9.26 15.95
N SER A 70 -13.66 10.12 16.67
CA SER A 70 -13.08 11.36 17.24
C SER A 70 -12.06 11.02 18.32
N ASN A 71 -12.36 10.04 19.17
CA ASN A 71 -11.40 9.53 20.15
C ASN A 71 -10.17 8.89 19.48
N LEU A 72 -10.37 8.10 18.43
CA LEU A 72 -9.28 7.50 17.68
C LEU A 72 -8.40 8.55 16.98
N GLU A 73 -8.99 9.58 16.38
CA GLU A 73 -8.26 10.71 15.79
C GLU A 73 -7.38 11.41 16.84
N GLN A 74 -7.92 11.66 18.04
CA GLN A 74 -7.15 12.23 19.14
C GLN A 74 -6.00 11.30 19.55
N PHE A 75 -6.26 9.99 19.67
CA PHE A 75 -5.23 9.01 20.01
C PHE A 75 -4.10 8.98 18.96
N ILE A 76 -4.44 9.02 17.66
CA ILE A 76 -3.47 9.06 16.56
C ILE A 76 -2.56 10.29 16.64
N ASN A 77 -3.15 11.47 16.84
CA ASN A 77 -2.47 12.74 16.64
C ASN A 77 -1.88 13.35 17.93
N ASN A 78 -2.36 12.95 19.10
CA ASN A 78 -1.90 13.50 20.37
C ASN A 78 -0.89 12.56 21.06
N GLU A 79 0.35 13.02 21.18
CA GLU A 79 1.43 12.27 21.84
C GLU A 79 1.35 12.29 23.36
N THR A 80 0.58 13.20 23.96
CA THR A 80 0.46 13.27 25.42
C THR A 80 -0.49 12.22 26.00
N LEU A 81 -1.31 11.57 25.16
CA LEU A 81 -2.27 10.56 25.60
C LEU A 81 -1.63 9.20 25.95
N SER A 82 -0.40 8.95 25.50
CA SER A 82 0.31 7.70 25.77
C SER A 82 1.80 7.86 25.50
N ASN A 83 2.66 7.20 26.28
CA ASN A 83 4.10 7.10 26.04
C ASN A 83 4.52 5.82 25.29
N PHE A 84 3.58 5.18 24.58
CA PHE A 84 3.86 3.95 23.84
C PHE A 84 4.81 4.19 22.68
N ASP A 85 5.63 3.17 22.39
CA ASP A 85 6.38 3.12 21.14
C ASP A 85 5.41 3.25 19.94
N PRO A 86 5.79 3.97 18.86
CA PRO A 86 4.94 4.14 17.69
C PRO A 86 4.43 2.82 17.08
N LEU A 87 5.20 1.74 17.09
CA LEU A 87 4.76 0.45 16.54
C LEU A 87 3.64 -0.16 17.38
N VAL A 88 3.75 -0.05 18.71
CA VAL A 88 2.70 -0.48 19.65
C VAL A 88 1.44 0.36 19.45
N LYS A 89 1.59 1.69 19.38
CA LYS A 89 0.48 2.62 19.16
C LYS A 89 -0.21 2.36 17.81
N MET A 90 0.57 2.07 16.75
CA MET A 90 0.04 1.68 15.43
C MET A 90 -0.81 0.41 15.50
N ALA A 91 -0.35 -0.63 16.22
CA ALA A 91 -1.13 -1.86 16.41
C ALA A 91 -2.47 -1.60 17.12
N ILE A 92 -2.48 -0.73 18.14
CA ILE A 92 -3.69 -0.34 18.86
C ILE A 92 -4.63 0.46 17.95
N VAL A 93 -4.10 1.45 17.21
CA VAL A 93 -4.86 2.23 16.23
C VAL A 93 -5.53 1.32 15.22
N HIS A 94 -4.81 0.33 14.71
CA HIS A 94 -5.34 -0.63 13.74
C HIS A 94 -6.51 -1.43 14.31
N TYR A 95 -6.32 -2.03 15.49
CA TYR A 95 -7.37 -2.79 16.18
C TYR A 95 -8.61 -1.93 16.43
N GLN A 96 -8.42 -0.71 16.91
CA GLN A 96 -9.51 0.19 17.27
C GLN A 96 -10.31 0.57 16.02
N PHE A 97 -9.63 0.92 14.92
CA PHE A 97 -10.29 1.23 13.65
C PHE A 97 -11.11 0.06 13.12
N GLU A 98 -10.54 -1.15 13.12
CA GLU A 98 -11.24 -2.36 12.65
C GLU A 98 -12.43 -2.74 13.53
N SER A 99 -12.36 -2.45 14.83
CA SER A 99 -13.43 -2.72 15.80
C SER A 99 -14.55 -1.68 15.78
N ILE A 100 -14.24 -0.40 15.50
CA ILE A 100 -15.27 0.63 15.23
C ILE A 100 -15.98 0.31 13.91
N HIS A 101 -15.22 -0.13 12.90
CA HIS A 101 -15.71 -0.50 11.58
C HIS A 101 -16.61 0.60 10.97
N PRO A 102 -16.08 1.83 10.78
CA PRO A 102 -16.90 3.03 10.58
C PRO A 102 -17.55 3.16 9.19
N PHE A 103 -17.17 2.34 8.21
CA PHE A 103 -17.67 2.41 6.83
C PHE A 103 -18.56 1.21 6.47
N TYR A 104 -19.40 1.35 5.44
CA TYR A 104 -20.15 0.21 4.88
C TYR A 104 -19.25 -0.80 4.14
N ASP A 105 -18.18 -0.32 3.50
CA ASP A 105 -17.16 -1.15 2.85
C ASP A 105 -15.81 -0.42 2.88
N GLY A 106 -14.73 -1.17 2.71
CA GLY A 106 -13.38 -0.64 2.61
C GLY A 106 -12.63 -0.56 3.94
N ASN A 107 -13.26 -0.92 5.07
CA ASN A 107 -12.64 -0.83 6.42
C ASN A 107 -11.25 -1.47 6.47
N GLY A 108 -11.13 -2.78 6.20
CA GLY A 108 -9.83 -3.47 6.22
C GLY A 108 -8.75 -2.81 5.35
N ARG A 109 -9.13 -2.30 4.18
CA ARG A 109 -8.20 -1.63 3.25
C ARG A 109 -7.79 -0.26 3.77
N THR A 110 -8.74 0.53 4.27
CA THR A 110 -8.50 1.85 4.87
C THR A 110 -7.66 1.72 6.15
N GLY A 111 -7.96 0.75 7.02
CA GLY A 111 -7.20 0.49 8.24
C GLY A 111 -5.73 0.19 7.97
N ARG A 112 -5.43 -0.61 6.94
CA ARG A 112 -4.04 -0.87 6.53
C ARG A 112 -3.33 0.34 5.92
N ILE A 113 -4.08 1.23 5.23
CA ILE A 113 -3.53 2.52 4.78
C ILE A 113 -3.19 3.39 5.98
N ILE A 114 -4.09 3.49 6.97
CA ILE A 114 -3.86 4.27 8.20
C ILE A 114 -2.56 3.83 8.88
N ASN A 115 -2.30 2.53 9.01
CA ASN A 115 -1.05 2.03 9.62
C ASN A 115 0.20 2.57 8.92
N VAL A 116 0.26 2.46 7.58
CA VAL A 116 1.43 2.91 6.82
C VAL A 116 1.58 4.44 6.91
N LEU A 117 0.47 5.18 6.84
CA LEU A 117 0.47 6.63 7.01
C LEU A 117 0.92 7.05 8.41
N TYR A 118 0.51 6.32 9.44
CA TYR A 118 0.92 6.57 10.82
C TYR A 118 2.45 6.40 10.98
N LEU A 119 3.04 5.35 10.40
CA LEU A 119 4.50 5.17 10.41
C LEU A 119 5.23 6.31 9.70
N VAL A 120 4.64 6.86 8.63
CA VAL A 120 5.18 8.06 7.95
C VAL A 120 5.07 9.29 8.85
N MET A 121 3.94 9.49 9.52
CA MET A 121 3.76 10.62 10.46
C MET A 121 4.76 10.60 11.61
N LYS A 122 5.22 9.42 12.03
CA LYS A 122 6.21 9.23 13.10
C LYS A 122 7.66 9.14 12.61
N ASP A 123 7.91 9.50 11.35
CA ASP A 123 9.24 9.49 10.72
C ASP A 123 9.94 8.12 10.71
N LEU A 124 9.19 7.03 10.95
CA LEU A 124 9.70 5.67 10.80
C LEU A 124 9.78 5.26 9.31
N LEU A 125 9.03 5.96 8.45
CA LEU A 125 9.07 5.82 7.00
C LEU A 125 9.09 7.19 6.33
N ASN A 126 9.99 7.42 5.38
CA ASN A 126 9.94 8.64 4.55
C ASN A 126 8.89 8.53 3.42
N LEU A 127 8.63 7.31 2.96
CA LEU A 127 7.69 7.01 1.89
C LEU A 127 6.82 5.81 2.31
N PRO A 128 5.54 5.74 1.88
CA PRO A 128 4.64 4.67 2.26
C PRO A 128 4.89 3.40 1.41
N ILE A 129 6.09 2.82 1.53
CA ILE A 129 6.55 1.69 0.71
C ILE A 129 6.51 0.34 1.43
N LEU A 130 6.22 0.31 2.73
CA LEU A 130 6.15 -0.92 3.51
C LEU A 130 4.95 -1.78 3.06
N TYR A 131 5.20 -3.01 2.65
CA TYR A 131 4.15 -3.92 2.17
C TYR A 131 3.47 -4.73 3.29
N LEU A 132 3.10 -4.05 4.40
CA LEU A 132 2.52 -4.67 5.60
C LEU A 132 1.30 -5.57 5.30
N SER A 133 0.50 -5.20 4.30
CA SER A 133 -0.68 -5.98 3.90
C SER A 133 -0.37 -7.41 3.47
N ARG A 134 0.84 -7.68 2.95
CA ARG A 134 1.24 -9.01 2.47
C ARG A 134 1.23 -10.03 3.61
N TYR A 135 1.92 -9.71 4.70
CA TYR A 135 1.96 -10.57 5.89
C TYR A 135 0.56 -10.81 6.46
N ILE A 136 -0.26 -9.76 6.55
CA ILE A 136 -1.64 -9.87 7.05
C ILE A 136 -2.50 -10.78 6.15
N ILE A 137 -2.33 -10.71 4.83
CA ILE A 137 -3.11 -11.54 3.89
C ILE A 137 -2.65 -12.99 3.94
N GLN A 138 -1.34 -13.25 4.00
CA GLN A 138 -0.78 -14.60 4.10
C GLN A 138 -1.18 -15.26 5.43
N ASN A 139 -1.27 -14.48 6.52
CA ASN A 139 -1.63 -14.94 7.85
C ASN A 139 -3.07 -14.56 8.26
N LYS A 140 -3.98 -14.44 7.30
CA LYS A 140 -5.34 -13.91 7.49
C LYS A 140 -6.13 -14.61 8.61
N GLY A 141 -5.99 -15.93 8.73
CA GLY A 141 -6.65 -16.68 9.79
C GLY A 141 -6.19 -16.27 11.19
N LEU A 142 -4.88 -16.16 11.38
CA LEU A 142 -4.27 -15.71 12.64
C LEU A 142 -4.64 -14.26 12.94
N TYR A 143 -4.60 -13.37 11.93
CA TYR A 143 -5.01 -11.98 12.07
C TYR A 143 -6.42 -11.83 12.68
N TYR A 144 -7.43 -12.52 12.13
CA TYR A 144 -8.79 -12.42 12.66
C TYR A 144 -8.95 -13.11 14.01
N LYS A 145 -8.23 -14.21 14.24
CA LYS A 145 -8.21 -14.87 15.54
C LYS A 145 -7.72 -13.90 16.63
N LEU A 146 -6.60 -13.24 16.40
CA LEU A 146 -6.01 -12.30 17.37
C LEU A 146 -6.86 -11.05 17.58
N LEU A 147 -7.52 -10.53 16.54
CA LEU A 147 -8.52 -9.46 16.70
C LEU A 147 -9.65 -9.87 17.66
N GLN A 148 -10.11 -11.12 17.58
CA GLN A 148 -11.16 -11.60 18.47
C GLN A 148 -10.66 -11.88 19.88
N GLU A 149 -9.44 -12.41 20.05
CA GLU A 149 -8.84 -12.61 21.38
C GLU A 149 -8.75 -11.31 22.17
N VAL A 150 -8.41 -10.18 21.53
CA VAL A 150 -8.41 -8.87 22.20
C VAL A 150 -9.83 -8.47 22.65
N ARG A 151 -10.86 -8.74 21.85
CA ARG A 151 -12.26 -8.40 22.17
C ARG A 151 -12.83 -9.25 23.30
N GLU A 152 -12.48 -10.52 23.35
CA GLU A 152 -13.06 -11.50 24.27
C GLU A 152 -12.28 -11.61 25.59
N THR A 153 -10.96 -11.45 25.52
CA THR A 153 -10.05 -11.77 26.64
C THR A 153 -9.03 -10.68 26.94
N GLU A 154 -9.11 -9.53 26.26
CA GLU A 154 -8.16 -8.41 26.42
C GLU A 154 -6.69 -8.82 26.16
N ASN A 155 -6.47 -9.85 25.35
CA ASN A 155 -5.14 -10.37 25.04
C ASN A 155 -4.40 -9.47 24.02
N TRP A 156 -4.00 -8.28 24.49
CA TRP A 156 -3.27 -7.29 23.70
C TRP A 156 -1.86 -7.73 23.32
N GLU A 157 -1.21 -8.53 24.16
CA GLU A 157 0.18 -8.94 23.97
C GLU A 157 0.37 -9.71 22.65
N ASN A 158 -0.49 -10.70 22.40
CA ASN A 158 -0.40 -11.49 21.16
C ASN A 158 -0.71 -10.64 19.92
N TRP A 159 -1.70 -9.74 20.01
CA TRP A 159 -2.04 -8.84 18.90
C TRP A 159 -0.89 -7.88 18.56
N ILE A 160 -0.31 -7.25 19.58
CA ILE A 160 0.79 -6.30 19.41
C ILE A 160 2.01 -7.04 18.85
N SER A 161 2.36 -8.20 19.41
CA SER A 161 3.47 -9.02 18.93
C SER A 161 3.30 -9.39 17.46
N TYR A 162 2.12 -9.88 17.07
CA TYR A 162 1.81 -10.19 15.68
C TYR A 162 1.98 -9.00 14.73
N MET A 163 1.54 -7.80 15.14
CA MET A 163 1.68 -6.60 14.33
C MET A 163 3.13 -6.12 14.22
N ILE A 164 3.94 -6.31 15.27
CA ILE A 164 5.37 -6.00 15.26
C ILE A 164 6.12 -6.98 14.36
N ASP A 165 5.85 -8.28 14.46
CA ASP A 165 6.40 -9.31 13.59
C ASP A 165 6.09 -9.01 12.12
N ALA A 166 4.84 -8.61 11.84
CA ALA A 166 4.42 -8.22 10.50
C ALA A 166 5.24 -7.03 9.95
N VAL A 167 5.54 -6.04 10.79
CA VAL A 167 6.39 -4.91 10.41
C VAL A 167 7.83 -5.36 10.20
N GLU A 168 8.39 -6.18 11.10
CA GLU A 168 9.76 -6.67 11.01
C GLU A 168 9.99 -7.48 9.73
N GLU A 169 9.16 -8.49 9.48
CA GLU A 169 9.30 -9.35 8.31
C GLU A 169 9.16 -8.56 7.02
N THR A 170 8.08 -7.78 6.88
CA THR A 170 7.84 -7.03 5.65
C THR A 170 8.88 -5.93 5.42
N SER A 171 9.50 -5.40 6.48
CA SER A 171 10.62 -4.47 6.37
C SER A 171 11.87 -5.16 5.81
N LYS A 172 12.23 -6.33 6.36
CA LYS A 172 13.37 -7.13 5.87
C LYS A 172 13.19 -7.52 4.40
N GLU A 173 12.01 -8.00 4.04
CA GLU A 173 11.69 -8.34 2.65
C GLU A 173 11.79 -7.14 1.71
N THR A 174 11.28 -5.97 2.15
CA THR A 174 11.34 -4.73 1.36
C THR A 174 12.79 -4.29 1.14
N ILE A 175 13.65 -4.41 2.16
CA ILE A 175 15.09 -4.09 2.06
C ILE A 175 15.77 -4.98 1.01
N VAL A 176 15.53 -6.30 1.07
CA VAL A 176 16.10 -7.25 0.10
C VAL A 176 15.62 -6.94 -1.31
N LEU A 177 14.32 -6.70 -1.51
CA LEU A 177 13.75 -6.36 -2.80
C LEU A 177 14.37 -5.08 -3.38
N ILE A 178 14.50 -4.02 -2.58
CA ILE A 178 15.13 -2.77 -3.01
C ILE A 178 16.61 -2.98 -3.38
N GLY A 179 17.32 -3.81 -2.61
CA GLY A 179 18.69 -4.23 -2.92
C GLY A 179 18.80 -4.87 -4.30
N ASN A 180 17.96 -5.86 -4.57
CA ASN A 180 17.93 -6.57 -5.86
C ASN A 180 17.54 -5.64 -7.02
N ILE A 181 16.57 -4.75 -6.83
CA ILE A 181 16.20 -3.75 -7.84
C ILE A 181 17.38 -2.81 -8.14
N ARG A 182 18.11 -2.37 -7.12
CA ARG A 182 19.28 -1.49 -7.29
C ARG A 182 20.39 -2.17 -8.08
N GLU A 183 20.66 -3.44 -7.81
CA GLU A 183 21.63 -4.24 -8.57
C GLU A 183 21.20 -4.39 -10.03
N LEU A 184 19.91 -4.67 -10.27
CA LEU A 184 19.36 -4.76 -11.62
C LEU A 184 19.44 -3.43 -12.39
N ILE A 185 19.18 -2.30 -11.72
CA ILE A 185 19.37 -0.94 -12.29
C ILE A 185 20.82 -0.76 -12.72
N PHE A 186 21.79 -1.17 -11.89
CA PHE A 186 23.20 -1.06 -12.19
C PHE A 186 23.62 -1.95 -13.38
N GLU A 187 23.13 -3.19 -13.44
CA GLU A 187 23.31 -4.09 -14.57
C GLU A 187 22.80 -3.45 -15.88
N TYR A 188 21.54 -3.00 -15.89
CA TYR A 188 20.92 -2.36 -17.06
C TYR A 188 21.66 -1.10 -17.46
N LYS A 189 22.12 -0.28 -16.50
CA LYS A 189 22.90 0.92 -16.78
C LYS A 189 24.16 0.59 -17.57
N ASN A 190 24.92 -0.42 -17.16
CA ASN A 190 26.15 -0.82 -17.83
C ASN A 190 25.88 -1.42 -19.21
N LEU A 191 24.91 -2.32 -19.32
CA LEU A 191 24.51 -2.93 -20.60
C LEU A 191 24.04 -1.87 -21.60
N LEU A 192 23.19 -0.94 -21.16
CA LEU A 192 22.68 0.12 -22.03
C LEU A 192 23.79 1.06 -22.49
N ARG A 193 24.62 1.54 -21.55
CA ARG A 193 25.69 2.50 -21.84
C ARG A 193 26.75 1.94 -22.78
N ASN A 194 27.09 0.65 -22.66
CA ASN A 194 28.15 0.04 -23.45
C ASN A 194 27.68 -0.41 -24.84
N ASN A 195 26.41 -0.77 -25.00
CA ASN A 195 25.92 -1.40 -26.23
C ASN A 195 25.02 -0.49 -27.08
N TYR A 196 24.53 0.63 -26.54
CA TYR A 196 23.55 1.48 -27.25
C TYR A 196 23.95 2.95 -27.24
N LYS A 197 24.16 3.51 -28.44
CA LYS A 197 24.47 4.94 -28.63
C LYS A 197 23.38 5.88 -28.13
N PHE A 198 22.14 5.40 -28.04
CA PHE A 198 20.99 6.17 -27.57
C PHE A 198 20.74 6.06 -26.06
N TYR A 199 21.66 5.47 -25.31
CA TYR A 199 21.55 5.45 -23.86
C TYR A 199 21.35 6.86 -23.29
N SER A 200 20.39 6.99 -22.37
CA SER A 200 20.22 8.14 -21.50
C SER A 200 19.79 7.67 -20.11
N GLN A 201 20.03 8.51 -19.10
CA GLN A 201 19.54 8.24 -17.75
C GLN A 201 18.00 8.18 -17.73
N ASP A 202 17.33 8.98 -18.57
CA ASP A 202 15.86 8.98 -18.68
C ASP A 202 15.31 7.69 -19.28
N LEU A 203 16.02 7.09 -20.25
CA LEU A 203 15.67 5.76 -20.77
C LEU A 203 15.72 4.73 -19.63
N LEU A 204 16.84 4.69 -18.89
CA LEU A 204 16.99 3.77 -17.77
C LEU A 204 15.89 3.99 -16.73
N ASN A 205 15.63 5.25 -16.35
CA ASN A 205 14.57 5.60 -15.41
C ASN A 205 13.19 5.14 -15.89
N ASN A 206 12.89 5.31 -17.19
CA ASN A 206 11.62 4.85 -17.76
C ASN A 206 11.45 3.33 -17.62
N LEU A 207 12.49 2.55 -17.95
CA LEU A 207 12.44 1.08 -17.89
C LEU A 207 12.21 0.51 -16.48
N PHE A 208 12.54 1.27 -15.43
CA PHE A 208 12.35 0.86 -14.04
C PHE A 208 11.14 1.53 -13.36
N LYS A 209 10.75 2.73 -13.81
CA LYS A 209 9.50 3.39 -13.40
C LYS A 209 8.28 2.70 -13.99
N HIS A 210 8.42 2.15 -15.20
CA HIS A 210 7.38 1.46 -15.94
C HIS A 210 7.84 0.03 -16.28
N PRO A 211 7.67 -0.95 -15.36
CA PRO A 211 8.01 -2.35 -15.62
C PRO A 211 7.35 -2.91 -16.89
N TYR A 212 6.16 -2.39 -17.22
CA TYR A 212 5.54 -2.48 -18.53
C TYR A 212 5.48 -1.09 -19.15
N THR A 213 6.30 -0.81 -20.16
CA THR A 213 6.32 0.48 -20.85
C THR A 213 5.64 0.40 -22.23
N LYS A 214 5.36 1.57 -22.80
CA LYS A 214 4.82 1.75 -24.15
C LYS A 214 5.59 2.84 -24.88
N ILE A 215 5.38 2.90 -26.20
CA ILE A 215 6.02 3.91 -27.05
C ILE A 215 5.66 5.31 -26.55
N GLU A 216 4.39 5.55 -26.20
CA GLU A 216 3.91 6.85 -25.73
C GLU A 216 4.56 7.28 -24.39
N PHE A 217 4.93 6.33 -23.53
CA PHE A 217 5.63 6.64 -22.29
C PHE A 217 7.09 7.03 -22.55
N LEU A 218 7.78 6.37 -23.48
CA LEU A 218 9.12 6.78 -23.87
C LEU A 218 9.14 8.13 -24.57
N GLU A 219 8.17 8.39 -25.46
CA GLU A 219 8.04 9.70 -26.10
C GLU A 219 7.96 10.81 -25.06
N LYS A 220 7.10 10.63 -24.05
CA LYS A 220 6.87 11.60 -22.99
C LYS A 220 8.09 11.74 -22.05
N ASP A 221 8.65 10.63 -21.59
CA ASP A 221 9.69 10.65 -20.56
C ASP A 221 11.08 11.01 -21.12
N ILE A 222 11.35 10.71 -22.40
CA ILE A 222 12.67 10.95 -23.03
C ILE A 222 12.62 12.15 -24.00
N GLY A 223 11.43 12.57 -24.46
CA GLY A 223 11.28 13.70 -25.39
C GLY A 223 11.68 13.38 -26.82
N VAL A 224 11.49 12.14 -27.27
CA VAL A 224 11.83 11.69 -28.64
C VAL A 224 10.59 11.42 -29.49
N SER A 225 10.75 11.41 -30.82
CA SER A 225 9.65 11.07 -31.74
C SER A 225 9.14 9.64 -31.52
N ARG A 226 7.87 9.39 -31.86
CA ARG A 226 7.26 8.05 -31.85
C ARG A 226 8.07 7.00 -32.59
N ILE A 227 8.58 7.36 -33.76
CA ILE A 227 9.40 6.46 -34.59
C ILE A 227 10.70 6.12 -33.86
N THR A 228 11.34 7.11 -33.24
CA THR A 228 12.57 6.94 -32.45
C THR A 228 12.33 6.08 -31.21
N ALA A 229 11.28 6.35 -30.44
CA ALA A 229 10.91 5.55 -29.27
C ALA A 229 10.63 4.08 -29.65
N ALA A 230 9.89 3.86 -30.74
CA ALA A 230 9.63 2.52 -31.27
C ALA A 230 10.92 1.81 -31.69
N LYS A 231 11.84 2.52 -32.35
CA LYS A 231 13.16 1.99 -32.72
C LYS A 231 13.93 1.52 -31.48
N TYR A 232 14.06 2.37 -30.46
CA TYR A 232 14.78 2.04 -29.22
C TYR A 232 14.19 0.80 -28.55
N LEU A 233 12.87 0.76 -28.33
CA LEU A 233 12.22 -0.37 -27.69
C LEU A 233 12.38 -1.68 -28.47
N ASN A 234 12.25 -1.63 -29.80
CA ASN A 234 12.46 -2.84 -30.62
C ASN A 234 13.92 -3.31 -30.61
N GLU A 235 14.91 -2.40 -30.52
CA GLU A 235 16.32 -2.78 -30.37
C GLU A 235 16.59 -3.43 -29.00
N LEU A 236 15.99 -2.91 -27.92
CA LEU A 236 16.07 -3.53 -26.60
C LEU A 236 15.40 -4.90 -26.57
N VAL A 237 14.29 -5.09 -27.30
CA VAL A 237 13.66 -6.41 -27.46
C VAL A 237 14.57 -7.40 -28.18
N LYS A 238 15.24 -6.98 -29.26
CA LYS A 238 16.17 -7.85 -30.01
C LYS A 238 17.31 -8.38 -29.14
N SER A 239 17.73 -7.60 -28.15
CA SER A 239 18.80 -7.99 -27.20
C SER A 239 18.33 -8.81 -26.01
N GLY A 240 17.03 -9.01 -25.84
CA GLY A 240 16.46 -9.70 -24.68
C GLY A 240 16.36 -8.85 -23.40
N LEU A 241 16.71 -7.56 -23.44
CA LEU A 241 16.51 -6.64 -22.29
C LEU A 241 15.03 -6.35 -22.00
N LEU A 242 14.18 -6.47 -23.03
CA LEU A 242 12.74 -6.33 -22.94
C LEU A 242 12.05 -7.44 -23.72
N LYS A 243 10.80 -7.75 -23.36
CA LYS A 243 9.91 -8.60 -24.16
C LYS A 243 8.75 -7.80 -24.70
N LYS A 244 8.44 -8.00 -25.98
CA LYS A 244 7.27 -7.39 -26.61
C LYS A 244 6.04 -8.28 -26.42
N GLN A 245 4.96 -7.72 -25.90
CA GLN A 245 3.68 -8.41 -25.77
C GLN A 245 2.55 -7.55 -26.35
N LYS A 246 1.71 -8.16 -27.18
CA LYS A 246 0.52 -7.50 -27.74
C LYS A 246 -0.68 -7.79 -26.83
N LEU A 247 -1.43 -6.75 -26.47
CA LEU A 247 -2.66 -6.87 -25.70
C LEU A 247 -3.73 -5.99 -26.36
N GLY A 248 -4.70 -6.63 -27.02
CA GLY A 248 -5.64 -5.96 -27.91
C GLY A 248 -4.91 -5.26 -29.08
N THR A 249 -5.14 -3.96 -29.23
CA THR A 249 -4.47 -3.12 -30.25
C THR A 249 -3.14 -2.54 -29.78
N ALA A 250 -2.82 -2.62 -28.48
CA ALA A 250 -1.63 -2.01 -27.90
C ALA A 250 -0.44 -2.98 -27.85
N ASN A 251 0.76 -2.44 -28.06
CA ASN A 251 2.03 -3.15 -27.82
C ASN A 251 2.63 -2.67 -26.52
N TYR A 252 2.99 -3.62 -25.65
CA TYR A 252 3.70 -3.41 -24.40
C TYR A 252 5.12 -3.95 -24.52
N TYR A 253 6.04 -3.29 -23.84
CA TYR A 253 7.44 -3.69 -23.73
C TYR A 253 7.75 -3.91 -22.27
N ILE A 254 8.11 -5.14 -21.92
CA ILE A 254 8.12 -5.66 -20.56
C ILE A 254 9.56 -5.87 -20.13
N ASN A 255 9.95 -5.28 -19.00
CA ASN A 255 11.18 -5.62 -18.32
C ASN A 255 10.94 -6.87 -17.47
N GLU A 256 11.06 -8.06 -18.08
CA GLU A 256 10.76 -9.33 -17.41
C GLU A 256 11.59 -9.53 -16.14
N LYS A 257 12.90 -9.21 -16.17
CA LYS A 257 13.76 -9.33 -14.99
C LYS A 257 13.26 -8.49 -13.81
N LEU A 258 12.83 -7.24 -14.07
CA LEU A 258 12.25 -6.40 -13.02
C LEU A 258 10.89 -6.94 -12.57
N MET A 259 10.07 -7.42 -13.50
CA MET A 259 8.78 -8.01 -13.17
C MET A 259 8.92 -9.25 -12.29
N ASP A 260 9.88 -10.11 -12.58
CA ASP A 260 10.18 -11.28 -11.77
C ASP A 260 10.55 -10.85 -10.35
N LEU A 261 11.43 -9.85 -10.18
CA LEU A 261 11.73 -9.33 -8.83
C LEU A 261 10.49 -8.80 -8.09
N LEU A 262 9.60 -8.09 -8.80
CA LEU A 262 8.38 -7.51 -8.22
C LEU A 262 7.29 -8.55 -7.94
N THR A 263 7.37 -9.75 -8.53
CA THR A 263 6.32 -10.78 -8.46
C THR A 263 6.76 -12.10 -7.84
N MET A 264 8.07 -12.36 -7.72
CA MET A 264 8.64 -13.55 -7.04
C MET A 264 8.24 -13.65 -5.56
N ASN A 265 7.69 -12.56 -5.01
CA ASN A 265 7.16 -12.47 -3.67
C ASN A 265 5.61 -12.52 -3.62
N ASN A 266 4.89 -12.77 -4.72
CA ASN A 266 3.42 -12.90 -4.70
C ASN A 266 2.94 -14.36 -4.61
#